data_AF-A0A965ZR43-F1
#
_entry.id   AF-A0A965ZR43-F1
#
_cell.length_a   1.000
_cell.length_b   1.000
_cell.length_c   1.000
_cell.angle_alpha   90.00
_cell.angle_beta   90.00
_cell.angle_gamma   90.00
#
_symmetry.space_group_name_H-M   'P 1'
#
loop_
_entity.id
_entity.type
_entity.pdbx_description
1 polymer ?
#
loop_
_entity_poly.entity_id
_entity_poly.type
_entity_poly.pdbx_seq_one_letter_code
_entity_poly.pdbx_strand_id
1 'polypeptide(L)' 'MTTPALNVYGSKVSYFTGKLEAYLRYKEIPYEFRPMTAEYFNRIVPEKTGAQQMPAVEFADGRWATDT' A
#
# COMPACT_ATOMS: atom_id res chain seq x y z
N MET A 1 20.82 -1.44 -6.71
CA MET A 1 19.45 -0.98 -6.96
C MET A 1 18.85 -0.67 -5.60
N THR A 2 18.51 0.59 -5.32
CA THR A 2 17.95 0.98 -4.03
C THR A 2 16.52 0.47 -3.97
N THR A 3 16.23 -0.50 -3.10
CA THR A 3 14.86 -0.97 -2.86
C THR A 3 13.99 0.23 -2.50
N PRO A 4 12.84 0.46 -3.17
CA PRO A 4 11.93 1.53 -2.75
C PRO A 4 11.54 1.29 -1.30
N ALA A 5 11.54 2.36 -0.50
CA ALA A 5 11.28 2.25 0.94
C ALA A 5 9.87 1.69 1.24
N LEU A 6 8.95 1.77 0.26
CA LEU A 6 7.53 1.51 0.41
C LEU A 6 6.89 0.99 -0.89
N ASN A 7 6.12 -0.10 -0.81
CA ASN A 7 5.13 -0.47 -1.84
C ASN A 7 3.74 -0.06 -1.36
N VAL A 8 2.95 0.60 -2.22
CA VAL A 8 1.55 0.97 -1.95
C VAL A 8 0.63 0.17 -2.86
N TYR A 9 -0.09 -0.77 -2.28
CA TYR A 9 -1.10 -1.59 -2.95
C TYR A 9 -2.45 -0.90 -2.90
N GLY A 10 -3.00 -0.51 -4.05
CA GLY A 10 -4.25 0.23 -4.09
C GLY A 10 -4.86 0.36 -5.48
N SER A 11 -5.84 1.25 -5.59
CA SER A 11 -6.53 1.54 -6.84
C SER A 11 -6.52 3.04 -7.12
N LYS A 12 -6.26 3.44 -8.37
CA LYS A 12 -6.25 4.86 -8.77
C LYS A 12 -7.64 5.53 -8.69
N VAL A 13 -8.71 4.74 -8.65
CA VAL A 13 -10.08 5.25 -8.43
C VAL A 13 -10.47 5.31 -6.94
N SER A 14 -9.65 4.75 -6.04
CA SER A 14 -9.93 4.76 -4.60
C SER A 14 -9.53 6.11 -3.98
N TYR A 15 -10.50 6.75 -3.32
CA TYR A 15 -10.26 7.97 -2.54
C TYR A 15 -9.18 7.76 -1.47
N PHE A 16 -9.23 6.64 -0.73
CA PHE A 16 -8.27 6.34 0.34
C PHE A 16 -6.86 6.10 -0.19
N THR A 17 -6.73 5.44 -1.34
CA THR A 17 -5.43 5.30 -2.02
C THR A 17 -4.90 6.67 -2.44
N GLY A 18 -5.74 7.50 -3.08
CA GLY A 18 -5.36 8.86 -3.48
C GLY A 18 -4.94 9.74 -2.30
N LYS A 19 -5.64 9.65 -1.16
CA LYS A 19 -5.32 10.36 0.09
C LYS A 19 -3.92 9.99 0.61
N LEU A 20 -3.60 8.70 0.66
CA LEU A 20 -2.28 8.22 1.08
C LEU A 20 -1.19 8.67 0.09
N GLU A 21 -1.40 8.47 -1.21
CA GLU A 21 -0.43 8.87 -2.23
C GLU A 21 -0.17 10.39 -2.22
N ALA A 22 -1.20 11.21 -1.97
CA ALA A 22 -1.05 12.65 -1.84
C ALA A 22 -0.17 13.04 -0.64
N TYR A 23 -0.35 12.39 0.51
CA TYR A 23 0.49 12.59 1.68
C TYR A 23 1.95 12.19 1.41
N LEU A 24 2.19 11.01 0.83
CA LEU A 24 3.54 10.52 0.52
C LEU A 24 4.27 11.47 -0.44
N ARG A 25 3.59 11.94 -1.49
CA ARG A 25 4.12 12.94 -2.41
C ARG A 25 4.42 14.27 -1.74
N TYR A 26 3.50 14.78 -0.91
CA TYR A 26 3.70 16.01 -0.15
C TYR A 26 4.90 15.94 0.80
N LYS A 27 5.16 14.77 1.38
CA LYS A 27 6.29 14.50 2.27
C LYS A 27 7.57 14.07 1.56
N GLU A 28 7.57 14.00 0.23
CA GLU A 28 8.70 13.51 -0.57
C GLU A 28 9.17 12.11 -0.16
N ILE A 29 8.26 11.27 0.33
CA ILE A 29 8.55 9.88 0.69
C ILE A 29 8.48 9.04 -0.60
N PRO A 30 9.60 8.43 -1.05
CA PRO A 30 9.59 7.61 -2.24
C PRO A 30 8.78 6.33 -2.01
N TYR A 31 7.88 6.01 -2.95
CA TYR A 31 7.08 4.80 -2.94
C TYR A 31 6.87 4.26 -4.35
N GLU A 32 6.60 2.97 -4.46
CA GLU A 32 6.15 2.34 -5.70
C GLU A 32 4.66 2.01 -5.60
N PHE A 33 3.88 2.47 -6.59
CA PHE A 33 2.48 2.10 -6.69
C PHE A 33 2.36 0.69 -7.28
N ARG A 34 1.62 -0.18 -6.59
CA ARG A 34 1.25 -1.53 -7.04
C ARG A 34 -0.27 -1.60 -7.19
N PRO A 35 -0.80 -2.00 -8.36
CA PRO A 35 -2.23 -2.24 -8.50
C PRO A 35 -2.70 -3.30 -7.51
N MET A 36 -3.81 -3.03 -6.82
CA MET A 36 -4.46 -4.03 -5.96
C MET A 36 -5.09 -5.11 -6.85
N THR A 37 -4.51 -6.31 -6.84
CA THR A 37 -5.07 -7.48 -7.54
C THR A 37 -6.01 -8.26 -6.64
N ALA A 38 -6.80 -9.17 -7.21
CA ALA A 38 -7.66 -10.07 -6.43
C ALA A 38 -6.86 -10.95 -5.46
N GLU A 39 -5.64 -11.36 -5.82
CA GLU A 39 -4.76 -12.13 -4.93
C GLU A 39 -4.31 -11.29 -3.73
N TYR A 40 -3.87 -10.05 -3.96
CA TYR A 40 -3.48 -9.18 -2.86
C TYR A 40 -4.67 -8.85 -1.96
N PHE A 41 -5.81 -8.50 -2.55
CA PHE A 41 -6.99 -8.10 -1.79
C PHE A 41 -7.61 -9.26 -1.00
N ASN A 42 -7.77 -10.45 -1.60
CA ASN A 42 -8.49 -11.55 -0.96
C ASN A 42 -7.61 -12.45 -0.08
N ARG A 43 -6.28 -12.41 -0.25
CA ARG A 43 -5.37 -13.34 0.43
C ARG A 43 -4.25 -12.61 1.16
N ILE A 44 -3.37 -11.93 0.43
CA ILE A 44 -2.11 -11.43 1.01
C ILE A 44 -2.35 -10.33 2.04
N VAL A 45 -3.17 -9.32 1.73
CA VAL A 45 -3.44 -8.20 2.64
C VAL A 45 -4.14 -8.67 3.92
N PRO A 46 -5.22 -9.48 3.86
CA PRO A 46 -5.82 -10.07 5.06
C PRO A 46 -4.83 -10.90 5.89
N GLU A 47 -4.00 -11.74 5.26
CA GLU A 47 -2.99 -12.56 5.95
C GLU A 47 -1.93 -11.71 6.66
N LYS A 48 -1.55 -10.57 6.07
CA LYS A 48 -0.48 -9.70 6.59
C LYS A 48 -0.95 -8.64 7.58
N THR A 49 -2.20 -8.21 7.48
CA THR A 49 -2.72 -7.06 8.24
C THR A 49 -3.91 -7.40 9.13
N GLY A 50 -4.55 -8.55 8.92
CA GLY A 50 -5.79 -8.92 9.60
C GLY A 50 -7.05 -8.25 9.01
N ALA A 51 -6.91 -7.36 8.04
CA ALA A 51 -8.02 -6.63 7.43
C ALA A 51 -8.04 -6.79 5.91
N GLN A 52 -9.24 -6.97 5.34
CA GLN A 52 -9.45 -7.07 3.89
C GLN A 52 -9.79 -5.70 3.31
N GLN A 53 -8.79 -4.83 3.16
CA GLN A 53 -9.02 -3.45 2.71
C GLN A 53 -7.89 -2.87 1.86
N MET A 54 -8.11 -1.67 1.31
CA MET A 54 -7.11 -0.91 0.55
C MET A 54 -7.16 0.58 0.92
N PRO A 55 -6.03 1.32 0.87
CA PRO A 55 -4.71 0.86 0.47
C PRO A 55 -4.03 -0.01 1.54
N ALA A 56 -3.11 -0.87 1.09
CA ALA A 56 -2.17 -1.57 1.95
C ALA A 56 -0.75 -1.16 1.61
N VAL A 57 0.14 -1.20 2.60
CA VAL A 57 1.49 -0.69 2.51
C VAL A 57 2.46 -1.76 2.98
N GLU A 58 3.48 -2.05 2.17
CA GLU A 58 4.59 -2.92 2.55
C GLU A 58 5.86 -2.10 2.67
N PHE A 59 6.53 -2.22 3.82
CA PHE A 59 7.81 -1.57 4.11
C PHE A 59 8.97 -2.44 3.61
N ALA A 60 10.13 -1.82 3.37
CA ALA A 60 11.33 -2.53 2.94
C ALA A 60 11.81 -3.65 3.89
N ASP A 61 11.41 -3.61 5.17
CA ASP A 61 11.70 -4.65 6.16
C ASP A 61 10.65 -5.77 6.22
N GLY A 62 9.69 -5.77 5.28
CA GLY A 62 8.64 -6.78 5.15
C GLY A 62 7.45 -6.59 6.10
N ARG A 63 7.42 -5.52 6.91
CA ARG A 63 6.22 -5.16 7.68
C ARG A 63 5.12 -4.65 6.76
N TRP A 64 3.88 -4.85 7.19
CA TRP A 64 2.68 -4.40 6.49
C TRP A 64 1.85 -3.46 7.36
N ALA A 65 1.21 -2.49 6.72
CA ALA A 65 0.23 -1.61 7.36
C ALA A 65 -0.96 -1.36 6.43
N THR A 66 -2.12 -1.15 7.04
CA THR A 66 -3.33 -0.63 6.39
C THR A 66 -4.08 0.25 7.40
N ASP A 67 -5.23 0.81 7.02
CA ASP A 67 -6.06 1.59 7.94
C ASP A 67 -6.69 0.68 9.03
N THR A 68 -7.47 1.24 9.96
CA THR A 68 -8.04 0.51 11.12
C THR A 68 -9.03 -0.58 10.72
#